data_AF-D7E1S0-F1
#
_entry.id   AF-D7E1S0-F1
#
_cell.length_a   1.000
_cell.length_b   1.000
_cell.length_c   1.000
_cell.angle_alpha   90.00
_cell.angle_beta   90.00
_cell.angle_gamma   90.00
#
_symmetry.space_group_name_H-M   'P 1'
#
loop_
_entity.id
_entity.type
_entity.pdbx_description
1 polymer ?
#
loop_
_entity_poly.entity_id
_entity_poly.type
_entity_poly.pdbx_seq_one_letter_code
_entity_poly.pdbx_strand_id
1 'polypeptide(L)'
;MNQAAINLIAVFVFLITLSTLLEPLIHLSPTIPILTMVGFLGIATLDNFSFQGKGGMIVLDWLARFSPENPDRILHDETGHFLVAQLLGIPVTGYTLSAWEAWKLGQPGQGGVTLEDSEIIAQQLEKGKIGVSMVELYCNIWMAGIAAENVVFKSAEGGGDDKAKLNQFLQALGFEEKIFEQKQRFYLLQAKNSDSGQLG
;
A
#
# COMPACT_ATOMS: atom_id res chain seq x y z
N MET A 1 -5.83 3.70 -10.24
CA MET A 1 -5.67 2.24 -10.46
C MET A 1 -4.20 1.94 -10.69
N ASN A 2 -3.67 0.90 -10.05
CA ASN A 2 -2.29 0.45 -10.24
C ASN A 2 -2.04 0.09 -11.73
N GLN A 3 -0.92 0.53 -12.31
CA GLN A 3 -0.54 0.22 -13.70
C GLN A 3 -0.49 -1.29 -13.97
N ALA A 4 -0.07 -2.08 -12.97
CA ALA A 4 -0.07 -3.54 -13.06
C ALA A 4 -1.48 -4.11 -13.24
N ALA A 5 -2.49 -3.52 -12.58
CA ALA A 5 -3.89 -3.94 -12.73
C ALA A 5 -4.43 -3.65 -14.13
N ILE A 6 -4.10 -2.47 -14.69
CA ILE A 6 -4.48 -2.10 -16.05
C ILE A 6 -3.83 -3.05 -17.07
N ASN A 7 -2.53 -3.32 -16.90
CA ASN A 7 -1.79 -4.23 -17.77
C ASN A 7 -2.37 -5.66 -17.71
N LEU A 8 -2.71 -6.15 -16.50
CA LEU A 8 -3.31 -7.47 -16.32
C LEU A 8 -4.66 -7.59 -17.03
N ILE A 9 -5.53 -6.58 -16.86
CA ILE A 9 -6.82 -6.53 -17.55
C ILE A 9 -6.62 -6.49 -19.06
N ALA A 10 -5.66 -5.69 -19.55
CA ALA A 10 -5.37 -5.60 -20.98
C ALA A 10 -4.88 -6.94 -21.56
N VAL A 11 -3.97 -7.64 -20.87
CA VAL A 11 -3.52 -8.99 -21.27
C VAL A 11 -4.69 -9.97 -21.27
N PHE A 12 -5.55 -9.94 -20.25
CA PHE A 12 -6.72 -10.81 -20.17
C PHE A 12 -7.69 -10.58 -21.34
N VAL A 13 -8.06 -9.32 -21.61
CA VAL A 13 -8.93 -8.95 -22.74
C VAL A 13 -8.28 -9.35 -24.07
N PHE A 14 -6.97 -9.13 -24.23
CA PHE A 14 -6.23 -9.55 -25.41
C PHE A 14 -6.30 -11.06 -25.61
N LEU A 15 -6.06 -11.87 -24.57
CA LEU A 15 -6.12 -13.33 -24.66
C LEU A 15 -7.52 -13.85 -24.99
N ILE A 16 -8.57 -13.26 -24.40
CA ILE A 16 -9.96 -13.63 -24.74
C ILE A 16 -10.25 -13.30 -26.22
N THR A 17 -9.86 -12.12 -26.68
CA THR A 17 -10.04 -11.68 -28.08
C THR A 17 -9.22 -12.52 -29.05
N LEU A 18 -8.00 -12.87 -28.67
CA LEU A 18 -7.14 -13.74 -29.47
C LEU A 18 -7.71 -15.16 -29.55
N SER A 19 -8.28 -15.67 -28.46
CA SER A 19 -8.94 -16.98 -28.43
C SER A 19 -10.17 -17.05 -29.33
N THR A 20 -10.94 -15.98 -29.48
CA THR A 20 -12.09 -15.95 -30.41
C THR A 20 -11.62 -15.81 -31.86
N LEU A 21 -10.53 -15.09 -32.11
CA LEU A 21 -9.96 -14.95 -33.45
C LEU A 21 -9.32 -16.25 -33.98
N LEU A 22 -8.71 -17.03 -33.08
CA LEU A 22 -8.08 -18.31 -33.41
C LEU A 22 -9.10 -19.47 -33.50
N GLU A 23 -10.36 -19.26 -33.11
CA GLU A 23 -11.42 -20.27 -33.15
C GLU A 23 -11.45 -21.07 -34.47
N PRO A 24 -11.36 -20.44 -35.67
CA PRO A 24 -11.42 -21.16 -36.94
C PRO A 24 -10.19 -22.04 -37.23
N LEU A 25 -9.05 -21.77 -36.59
CA LEU A 25 -7.80 -22.52 -36.80
C LEU A 25 -7.63 -23.70 -35.84
N ILE A 26 -8.08 -23.55 -34.60
CA ILE A 26 -7.85 -24.55 -33.53
C ILE A 26 -9.15 -25.23 -33.05
N HIS A 27 -10.28 -24.97 -33.71
CA HIS A 27 -11.59 -25.54 -33.39
C HIS A 27 -11.95 -25.44 -31.89
N LEU A 28 -11.52 -24.36 -31.24
CA LEU A 28 -11.93 -24.09 -29.87
C LEU A 28 -13.43 -23.84 -29.83
N SER A 29 -14.12 -24.38 -28.83
CA SER A 29 -15.54 -24.09 -28.65
C SER A 29 -15.71 -22.61 -28.23
N PRO A 30 -16.64 -21.86 -28.85
CA PRO A 30 -17.01 -20.51 -28.41
C PRO A 30 -17.43 -20.42 -26.94
N THR A 31 -17.88 -21.54 -26.36
CA THR A 31 -18.29 -21.61 -24.96
C THR A 31 -17.13 -21.36 -23.99
N ILE A 32 -15.89 -21.69 -24.37
CA ILE A 32 -14.71 -21.56 -23.51
C ILE A 32 -14.39 -20.08 -23.19
N PRO A 33 -14.19 -19.18 -24.18
CA PRO A 33 -13.93 -17.76 -23.89
C PRO A 33 -15.14 -17.09 -23.19
N ILE A 34 -16.37 -17.48 -23.53
CA ILE A 34 -17.58 -16.96 -22.85
C ILE A 34 -17.59 -17.31 -21.37
N LEU A 35 -17.41 -18.60 -21.03
CA LEU A 35 -17.42 -19.05 -19.65
C LEU A 35 -16.24 -18.46 -18.86
N THR A 36 -15.08 -18.30 -19.51
CA THR A 36 -13.90 -17.66 -18.92
C THR A 36 -14.18 -16.20 -18.58
N MET A 37 -14.81 -15.43 -19.48
CA MET A 37 -15.17 -14.03 -19.24
C MET A 37 -16.20 -13.90 -18.12
N VAL A 38 -17.26 -14.71 -18.15
CA VAL A 38 -18.32 -14.72 -17.13
C VAL A 38 -17.74 -15.10 -15.77
N GLY A 39 -16.89 -16.12 -15.71
CA GLY A 39 -16.22 -16.55 -14.49
C GLY A 39 -15.31 -15.46 -13.92
N PHE A 40 -14.48 -14.84 -14.77
CA PHE A 40 -13.59 -13.75 -14.35
C PHE A 40 -14.37 -12.56 -13.79
N LEU A 41 -15.41 -12.10 -14.50
CA LEU A 41 -16.28 -11.02 -14.02
C LEU A 41 -16.99 -11.40 -12.72
N GLY A 42 -17.50 -12.63 -12.62
CA GLY A 42 -18.15 -13.13 -11.41
C GLY A 42 -17.22 -13.10 -10.19
N ILE A 43 -15.98 -13.59 -10.35
CA ILE A 43 -14.95 -13.54 -9.29
C ILE A 43 -14.60 -12.09 -8.95
N ALA A 44 -14.38 -11.23 -9.93
CA ALA A 44 -14.05 -9.83 -9.70
C ALA A 44 -15.19 -9.05 -9.00
N THR A 45 -16.44 -9.33 -9.35
CA THR A 45 -17.61 -8.77 -8.67
C THR A 45 -17.72 -9.30 -7.25
N LEU A 46 -17.52 -10.60 -7.03
CA LEU A 46 -17.54 -11.19 -5.70
C LEU A 46 -16.45 -10.61 -4.81
N ASP A 47 -15.24 -10.40 -5.34
CA ASP A 47 -14.12 -9.80 -4.63
C ASP A 47 -14.38 -8.34 -4.24
N ASN A 48 -14.89 -7.53 -5.17
CA ASN A 48 -15.25 -6.14 -4.88
C ASN A 48 -16.37 -6.03 -3.82
N PHE A 49 -17.37 -6.90 -3.88
CA PHE A 49 -18.50 -6.83 -2.95
C PHE A 49 -18.21 -7.45 -1.59
N SER A 50 -17.55 -8.62 -1.56
CA SER A 50 -17.36 -9.39 -0.33
C SER A 50 -16.03 -9.08 0.37
N PHE A 51 -14.99 -8.82 -0.41
CA PHE A 51 -13.62 -8.65 0.09
C PHE A 51 -13.07 -7.24 -0.16
N GLN A 52 -13.90 -6.30 -0.64
CA GLN A 52 -13.51 -4.91 -0.93
C GLN A 52 -12.29 -4.81 -1.85
N GLY A 53 -12.12 -5.76 -2.78
CA GLY A 53 -11.00 -5.78 -3.73
C GLY A 53 -9.68 -6.32 -3.17
N LYS A 54 -9.66 -6.86 -1.94
CA LYS A 54 -8.43 -7.40 -1.31
C LYS A 54 -7.88 -8.63 -2.05
N GLY A 55 -8.74 -9.48 -2.63
CA GLY A 55 -8.31 -10.63 -3.41
C GLY A 55 -7.55 -10.21 -4.67
N GLY A 56 -8.05 -9.21 -5.38
CA GLY A 56 -7.35 -8.60 -6.52
C GLY A 56 -5.97 -8.06 -6.15
N MET A 57 -5.83 -7.42 -4.98
CA MET A 57 -4.52 -6.94 -4.50
C MET A 57 -3.54 -8.08 -4.23
N ILE A 58 -4.00 -9.21 -3.67
CA ILE A 58 -3.14 -10.38 -3.44
C ILE A 58 -2.63 -10.96 -4.75
N VAL A 59 -3.49 -11.04 -5.78
CA VAL A 59 -3.08 -11.51 -7.12
C VAL A 59 -2.06 -10.56 -7.75
N LEU A 60 -2.25 -9.25 -7.59
CA LEU A 60 -1.32 -8.25 -8.09
C LEU A 60 0.02 -8.28 -7.35
N ASP A 61 0.02 -8.41 -6.02
CA ASP A 61 1.23 -8.59 -5.20
C ASP A 61 2.00 -9.83 -5.65
N TRP A 62 1.30 -10.95 -5.84
CA TRP A 62 1.90 -12.19 -6.32
C TRP A 62 2.53 -12.03 -7.71
N LEU A 63 1.87 -11.36 -8.64
CA LEU A 63 2.43 -11.05 -9.96
C LEU A 63 3.64 -10.12 -9.87
N ALA A 64 3.61 -9.14 -8.97
CA ALA A 64 4.67 -8.17 -8.80
C ALA A 64 5.96 -8.80 -8.21
N ARG A 65 5.86 -9.92 -7.49
CA ARG A 65 7.03 -10.70 -7.02
C ARG A 65 7.88 -11.31 -8.13
N PHE A 66 7.34 -11.44 -9.35
CA PHE A 66 8.15 -11.85 -10.50
C PHE A 66 9.08 -10.74 -11.00
N SER A 67 8.90 -9.50 -10.51
CA SER A 67 9.90 -8.44 -10.63
C SER A 67 10.89 -8.53 -9.46
N PRO A 68 12.20 -8.65 -9.70
CA PRO A 68 13.20 -8.79 -8.63
C PRO A 68 13.31 -7.56 -7.73
N GLU A 69 12.93 -6.37 -8.19
CA GLU A 69 13.07 -5.12 -7.43
C GLU A 69 11.92 -4.89 -6.43
N ASN A 70 10.74 -5.45 -6.67
CA ASN A 70 9.56 -5.15 -5.87
C ASN A 70 9.59 -5.66 -4.41
N PRO A 71 10.01 -6.91 -4.12
CA PRO A 71 10.07 -7.39 -2.73
C PRO A 71 11.15 -6.68 -1.91
N ASP A 72 12.29 -6.32 -2.52
CA ASP A 72 13.35 -5.57 -1.84
C ASP A 72 12.89 -4.15 -1.49
N ARG A 73 12.12 -3.51 -2.37
CA ARG A 73 11.52 -2.20 -2.12
C ARG A 73 10.56 -2.21 -0.92
N ILE A 74 9.62 -3.16 -0.89
CA ILE A 74 8.68 -3.33 0.24
C ILE A 74 9.45 -3.57 1.54
N LEU A 75 10.49 -4.41 1.52
CA LEU A 75 11.31 -4.65 2.70
C LEU A 75 11.95 -3.36 3.24
N HIS A 76 12.52 -2.54 2.36
CA HIS A 76 13.14 -1.28 2.76
C HIS A 76 12.13 -0.24 3.25
N ASP A 77 10.95 -0.18 2.62
CA ASP A 77 9.84 0.68 3.04
C ASP A 77 9.38 0.33 4.47
N GLU A 78 9.09 -0.94 4.73
CA GLU A 78 8.68 -1.41 6.07
C GLU A 78 9.81 -1.27 7.10
N THR A 79 11.06 -1.44 6.68
CA THR A 79 12.23 -1.20 7.55
C THR A 79 12.33 0.28 7.96
N GLY A 80 11.98 1.21 7.06
CA GLY A 80 11.91 2.64 7.36
C GLY A 80 10.92 2.94 8.48
N HIS A 81 9.69 2.43 8.34
CA HIS A 81 8.67 2.53 9.39
C HIS A 81 9.14 1.93 10.72
N PHE A 82 9.72 0.73 10.68
CA PHE A 82 10.21 0.03 11.85
C PHE A 82 11.31 0.82 12.57
N LEU A 83 12.33 1.28 11.83
CA LEU A 83 13.49 1.97 12.40
C LEU A 83 13.07 3.29 13.06
N VAL A 84 12.26 4.10 12.37
CA VAL A 84 11.81 5.38 12.91
C VAL A 84 10.89 5.19 14.12
N ALA A 85 10.02 4.18 14.12
CA ALA A 85 9.21 3.85 15.29
C ALA A 85 10.09 3.49 16.51
N GLN A 86 11.13 2.67 16.32
CA GLN A 86 12.08 2.31 17.37
C GLN A 86 12.85 3.53 17.90
N LEU A 87 13.35 4.41 17.02
CA LEU A 87 14.05 5.64 17.40
C LEU A 87 13.17 6.62 18.18
N LEU A 88 11.88 6.65 17.88
CA LEU A 88 10.88 7.49 18.56
C LEU A 88 10.30 6.82 19.83
N GLY A 89 10.78 5.62 20.18
CA GLY A 89 10.39 4.91 21.39
C GLY A 89 8.98 4.30 21.33
N ILE A 90 8.42 4.10 20.14
CA ILE A 90 7.12 3.45 19.98
C ILE A 90 7.32 1.94 19.78
N PRO A 91 6.72 1.10 20.65
CA PRO A 91 6.80 -0.35 20.51
C PRO A 91 6.12 -0.83 19.21
N VAL A 92 6.88 -1.59 18.44
CA VAL A 92 6.37 -2.31 17.27
C VAL A 92 5.91 -3.70 17.71
N THR A 93 4.65 -4.03 17.47
CA THR A 93 4.03 -5.30 17.89
C THR A 93 3.95 -6.34 16.78
N GLY A 94 4.15 -5.92 15.53
CA GLY A 94 4.14 -6.81 14.36
C GLY A 94 4.52 -6.09 13.08
N TYR A 95 4.80 -6.86 12.04
CA TYR A 95 5.05 -6.35 10.69
C TYR A 95 4.56 -7.35 9.64
N THR A 96 4.25 -6.85 8.44
CA THR A 96 3.91 -7.68 7.28
C THR A 96 4.69 -7.19 6.06
N LEU A 97 5.17 -8.14 5.24
CA LEU A 97 5.97 -7.84 4.05
C LEU A 97 5.23 -8.21 2.76
N SER A 98 3.93 -8.51 2.88
CA SER A 98 3.11 -8.84 1.72
C SER A 98 1.62 -8.63 1.93
N ALA A 99 0.91 -8.40 0.84
CA ALA A 99 -0.55 -8.31 0.83
C ALA A 99 -1.23 -9.56 1.43
N TRP A 100 -0.61 -10.74 1.27
CA TRP A 100 -1.11 -11.99 1.84
C TRP A 100 -1.01 -12.03 3.38
N GLU A 101 0.12 -11.58 3.92
CA GLU A 101 0.33 -11.49 5.36
C GLU A 101 -0.56 -10.40 5.98
N ALA A 102 -0.62 -9.23 5.33
CA ALA A 102 -1.50 -8.14 5.72
C ALA A 102 -2.95 -8.60 5.78
N TRP A 103 -3.44 -9.31 4.74
CA TRP A 103 -4.79 -9.85 4.72
C TRP A 103 -5.08 -10.84 5.87
N LYS A 104 -4.14 -11.74 6.18
CA LYS A 104 -4.28 -12.69 7.30
C LYS A 104 -4.39 -11.99 8.65
N LEU A 105 -3.69 -10.87 8.82
CA LEU A 105 -3.74 -10.06 10.03
C LEU A 105 -4.84 -8.98 9.99
N GLY A 106 -5.66 -8.95 8.94
CA GLY A 106 -6.73 -7.96 8.78
C GLY A 106 -6.25 -6.55 8.43
N GLN A 107 -4.97 -6.39 8.10
CA GLN A 107 -4.35 -5.11 7.76
C GLN A 107 -4.60 -4.74 6.28
N PRO A 108 -4.76 -3.44 5.96
CA PRO A 108 -4.82 -2.98 4.58
C PRO A 108 -3.42 -2.90 3.95
N GLY A 109 -3.35 -2.94 2.62
CA GLY A 109 -2.13 -2.66 1.86
C GLY A 109 -1.32 -3.90 1.45
N GLN A 110 -0.09 -3.66 0.98
CA GLN A 110 0.88 -4.68 0.54
C GLN A 110 1.91 -5.04 1.62
N GLY A 111 1.84 -4.39 2.77
CA GLY A 111 2.75 -4.51 3.90
C GLY A 111 2.30 -3.54 5.00
N GLY A 112 2.91 -3.65 6.17
CA GLY A 112 2.72 -2.65 7.21
C GLY A 112 3.36 -3.00 8.53
N VAL A 113 3.79 -1.98 9.27
CA VAL A 113 4.22 -2.05 10.66
C VAL A 113 3.04 -1.78 11.61
N THR A 114 2.89 -2.61 12.64
CA THR A 114 1.87 -2.47 13.68
C THR A 114 2.50 -1.83 14.92
N LEU A 115 1.92 -0.74 15.38
CA LEU A 115 2.36 0.00 16.56
C LEU A 115 1.41 -0.31 17.73
N GLU A 116 1.93 -0.45 18.94
CA GLU A 116 1.13 -0.78 20.13
C GLU A 116 0.00 0.22 20.38
N ASP A 117 0.27 1.51 20.19
CA ASP A 117 -0.65 2.59 20.52
C ASP A 117 -1.58 3.00 19.37
N SER A 118 -1.54 2.35 18.21
CA SER A 118 -2.23 2.83 17.01
C SER A 118 -3.75 2.96 17.19
N GLU A 119 -4.38 2.02 17.91
CA GLU A 119 -5.82 2.05 18.18
C GLU A 119 -6.19 3.15 19.20
N ILE A 120 -5.35 3.34 20.21
CA ILE A 120 -5.54 4.38 21.23
C ILE A 120 -5.47 5.75 20.57
N ILE A 121 -4.51 5.93 19.66
CA ILE A 121 -4.32 7.16 18.91
C ILE A 121 -5.49 7.45 17.97
N ALA A 122 -6.01 6.43 17.27
CA ALA A 122 -7.23 6.59 16.47
C ALA A 122 -8.41 7.07 17.33
N GLN A 123 -8.62 6.47 18.51
CA GLN A 123 -9.69 6.89 19.43
C GLN A 123 -9.47 8.30 20.02
N GLN A 124 -8.22 8.69 20.28
CA GLN A 124 -7.90 10.03 20.79
C GLN A 124 -8.06 11.10 19.71
N LEU A 125 -7.78 10.77 18.45
CA LEU A 125 -8.03 11.63 17.30
C LEU A 125 -9.53 11.92 17.16
N GLU A 126 -10.38 10.90 17.21
CA GLU A 126 -11.84 11.07 17.14
C GLU A 126 -12.38 11.95 18.28
N LYS A 127 -11.76 11.88 19.46
CA LYS A 127 -12.14 12.68 20.63
C LYS A 127 -11.49 14.07 20.64
N GLY A 128 -10.66 14.41 19.64
CA GLY A 128 -9.92 15.67 19.58
C GLY A 128 -8.90 15.88 20.70
N LYS A 129 -8.44 14.78 21.33
CA LYS A 129 -7.55 14.81 22.51
C LYS A 129 -6.09 14.48 22.18
N ILE A 130 -5.75 14.38 20.92
CA ILE A 130 -4.39 14.02 20.51
C ILE A 130 -3.43 15.19 20.70
N GLY A 131 -2.28 14.93 21.33
CA GLY A 131 -1.23 15.92 21.51
C GLY A 131 -0.50 16.21 20.20
N VAL A 132 -0.07 17.47 20.01
CA VAL A 132 0.68 17.92 18.81
C VAL A 132 1.96 17.11 18.61
N SER A 133 2.65 16.73 19.69
CA SER A 133 3.86 15.89 19.62
C SER A 133 3.57 14.49 19.07
N MET A 134 2.43 13.88 19.43
CA MET A 134 2.03 12.57 18.90
C MET A 134 1.64 12.67 17.43
N VAL A 135 0.99 13.77 17.04
CA VAL A 135 0.68 14.05 15.62
C VAL A 135 1.95 14.05 14.78
N GLU A 136 2.98 14.79 15.19
CA GLU A 136 4.24 14.87 14.45
C GLU A 136 4.97 13.52 14.38
N LEU A 137 4.93 12.75 15.46
CA LEU A 137 5.56 11.44 15.55
C LEU A 137 4.95 10.46 14.53
N TYR A 138 3.63 10.31 14.50
CA TYR A 138 2.96 9.41 13.55
C TYR A 138 3.11 9.85 12.10
N CYS A 139 3.05 11.16 11.83
CA CYS A 139 3.32 11.70 10.50
C CYS A 139 4.76 11.37 10.03
N ASN A 140 5.74 11.41 10.92
CA ASN A 140 7.11 11.00 10.61
C ASN A 140 7.23 9.51 10.34
N ILE A 141 6.57 8.67 11.16
CA ILE A 141 6.58 7.22 10.94
C ILE A 141 5.98 6.90 9.57
N TRP A 142 4.81 7.44 9.20
CA TRP A 142 4.20 7.19 7.88
C TRP A 142 5.06 7.65 6.70
N MET A 143 5.87 8.69 6.86
CA MET A 143 6.77 9.12 5.78
C MET A 143 8.11 8.39 5.79
N ALA A 144 8.41 7.59 6.81
CA ALA A 144 9.69 6.92 6.98
C ALA A 144 9.93 5.81 5.94
N GLY A 145 8.90 5.06 5.54
CA GLY A 145 9.04 4.06 4.48
C GLY A 145 9.44 4.70 3.15
N ILE A 146 8.70 5.72 2.73
CA ILE A 146 9.01 6.53 1.54
C ILE A 146 10.41 7.15 1.65
N ALA A 147 10.84 7.59 2.84
CA ALA A 147 12.19 8.11 3.06
C ALA A 147 13.24 7.02 2.83
N ALA A 148 13.04 5.82 3.37
CA ALA A 148 13.94 4.68 3.22
C ALA A 148 14.04 4.24 1.76
N GLU A 149 12.92 4.12 1.03
CA GLU A 149 12.93 3.81 -0.41
C GLU A 149 13.74 4.86 -1.19
N ASN A 150 13.53 6.16 -0.92
CA ASN A 150 14.26 7.22 -1.61
C ASN A 150 15.76 7.21 -1.32
N VAL A 151 16.19 6.79 -0.13
CA VAL A 151 17.61 6.67 0.22
C VAL A 151 18.27 5.52 -0.55
N VAL A 152 17.59 4.39 -0.67
CA VAL A 152 18.17 3.17 -1.29
C VAL A 152 18.02 3.18 -2.82
N PHE A 153 16.84 3.52 -3.33
CA PHE A 153 16.49 3.38 -4.74
C PHE A 153 16.43 4.71 -5.51
N LYS A 154 16.68 5.85 -4.85
CA LYS A 154 16.61 7.24 -5.40
C LYS A 154 15.23 7.69 -5.85
N SER A 155 14.23 6.82 -5.81
CA SER A 155 12.81 7.11 -6.01
C SER A 155 11.99 6.22 -5.10
N ALA A 156 10.81 6.70 -4.71
CA ALA A 156 9.80 5.88 -4.06
C ALA A 156 8.70 5.51 -5.07
N GLU A 157 8.34 4.22 -5.11
CA GLU A 157 7.25 3.69 -5.91
C GLU A 157 6.08 3.22 -5.02
N GLY A 158 6.38 2.92 -3.74
CA GLY A 158 5.42 2.60 -2.70
C GLY A 158 4.92 3.79 -1.89
N GLY A 159 4.35 3.51 -0.71
CA GLY A 159 3.91 4.52 0.28
C GLY A 159 2.64 5.29 -0.08
N GLY A 160 1.87 4.84 -1.08
CA GLY A 160 0.59 5.44 -1.43
C GLY A 160 -0.42 5.38 -0.26
N ASP A 161 -0.45 4.24 0.43
CA ASP A 161 -1.31 4.03 1.59
C ASP A 161 -0.90 4.93 2.76
N ASP A 162 0.39 5.18 2.96
CA ASP A 162 0.88 6.05 4.05
C ASP A 162 0.61 7.52 3.78
N LYS A 163 0.74 7.97 2.53
CA LYS A 163 0.25 9.30 2.11
C LYS A 163 -1.25 9.44 2.32
N ALA A 164 -2.02 8.40 2.01
CA ALA A 164 -3.46 8.41 2.23
C ALA A 164 -3.83 8.48 3.72
N LYS A 165 -3.18 7.68 4.57
CA LYS A 165 -3.33 7.74 6.04
C LYS A 165 -2.97 9.13 6.59
N LEU A 166 -1.84 9.68 6.15
CA LEU A 166 -1.41 11.02 6.53
C LEU A 166 -2.44 12.09 6.12
N ASN A 167 -2.97 12.01 4.89
CA ASN A 167 -4.00 12.95 4.42
C ASN A 167 -5.29 12.84 5.23
N GLN A 168 -5.77 11.62 5.50
CA GLN A 168 -6.95 11.40 6.34
C GLN A 168 -6.74 11.96 7.76
N PHE A 169 -5.53 11.77 8.30
CA PHE A 169 -5.16 12.28 9.61
C PHE A 169 -5.11 13.82 9.65
N LEU A 170 -4.48 14.46 8.65
CA LEU A 170 -4.46 15.91 8.51
C LEU A 170 -5.86 16.49 8.32
N GLN A 171 -6.71 15.80 7.56
CA GLN A 171 -8.11 16.18 7.39
C GLN A 171 -8.88 16.13 8.72
N ALA A 172 -8.70 15.07 9.51
CA ALA A 172 -9.32 14.94 10.82
C ALA A 172 -8.86 16.04 11.81
N LEU A 173 -7.64 16.56 11.64
CA LEU A 173 -7.10 17.69 12.40
C LEU A 173 -7.58 19.06 11.88
N GLY A 174 -8.36 19.10 10.79
CA GLY A 174 -8.91 20.34 10.23
C GLY A 174 -8.00 21.08 9.26
N PHE A 175 -6.93 20.45 8.75
CA PHE A 175 -6.10 21.04 7.71
C PHE A 175 -6.83 21.05 6.36
N GLU A 176 -6.57 22.09 5.57
CA GLU A 176 -7.05 22.17 4.19
C GLU A 176 -6.20 21.29 3.25
N GLU A 177 -6.86 20.66 2.27
CA GLU A 177 -6.23 19.74 1.30
C GLU A 177 -5.07 20.38 0.53
N LYS A 178 -5.13 21.69 0.27
CA LYS A 178 -4.05 22.44 -0.40
C LYS A 178 -2.70 22.38 0.33
N ILE A 179 -2.71 22.04 1.61
CA ILE A 179 -1.51 21.98 2.46
C ILE A 179 -0.97 20.54 2.57
N PHE A 180 -1.73 19.52 2.15
CA PHE A 180 -1.36 18.11 2.34
C PHE A 180 -0.03 17.78 1.67
N GLU A 181 0.16 18.17 0.41
CA GLU A 181 1.43 17.99 -0.31
C GLU A 181 2.62 18.66 0.39
N GLN A 182 2.41 19.86 0.95
CA GLN A 182 3.46 20.56 1.69
C GLN A 182 3.82 19.80 2.97
N LYS A 183 2.81 19.29 3.70
CA LYS A 183 3.00 18.50 4.92
C LYS A 183 3.67 17.16 4.65
N GLN A 184 3.24 16.45 3.61
CA GLN A 184 3.90 15.22 3.15
C GLN A 184 5.39 15.44 2.91
N ARG A 185 5.76 16.49 2.16
CA ARG A 185 7.16 16.83 1.90
C ARG A 185 7.92 17.21 3.17
N PHE A 186 7.27 17.94 4.07
CA PHE A 186 7.87 18.32 5.35
C PHE A 186 8.23 17.09 6.19
N TYR A 187 7.26 16.20 6.41
CA TYR A 187 7.48 14.98 7.22
C TYR A 187 8.42 13.98 6.53
N LEU A 188 8.43 13.94 5.19
CA LEU A 188 9.42 13.17 4.44
C LEU A 188 10.85 13.66 4.70
N LEU A 189 11.07 14.97 4.66
CA LEU A 189 12.38 15.55 4.97
C LEU A 189 12.78 15.33 6.42
N GLN A 190 11.82 15.41 7.34
CA GLN A 190 12.06 15.15 8.75
C GLN A 190 12.46 13.69 8.98
N ALA A 191 11.71 12.73 8.46
CA ALA A 191 12.00 11.30 8.55
C ALA A 191 13.38 10.94 7.94
N LYS A 192 13.74 11.57 6.81
CA LYS A 192 15.06 11.40 6.21
C LYS A 192 16.20 11.90 7.11
N ASN A 193 15.96 13.00 7.84
CA ASN A 193 16.97 13.65 8.68
C ASN A 193 16.98 13.13 10.13
N SER A 194 16.03 12.29 10.53
CA SER A 194 15.96 11.71 11.88
C SER A 194 17.23 10.93 12.29
N ASP A 195 18.02 10.46 11.32
CA ASP A 195 19.31 9.79 11.56
C ASP A 195 20.48 10.78 11.82
N SER A 196 20.34 12.03 11.38
CA SER A 196 21.42 13.06 11.46
C SER A 196 21.42 13.88 12.76
N GLY A 197 20.40 13.71 13.61
CA GLY A 197 20.19 14.52 14.82
C GLY A 197 20.64 13.89 16.14
N GLN A 198 21.06 12.62 16.15
CA GLN A 198 21.47 11.91 17.38
C GLN A 198 22.97 11.55 17.45
N LEU A 199 23.79 12.08 16.53
CA LEU A 199 25.25 11.91 16.53
C LEU A 199 26.03 13.23 16.70
N GLY A 200 25.43 14.21 17.36
CA GLY A 200 26.07 15.49 17.74
C GLY A 200 26.20 15.66 19.24
#